data_AF-A0A9D5SQE2-F1
#
_entry.id   AF-A0A9D5SQE2-F1
#
_cell.length_a   1.000
_cell.length_b   1.000
_cell.length_c   1.000
_cell.angle_alpha   90.00
_cell.angle_beta   90.00
_cell.angle_gamma   90.00
#
_symmetry.space_group_name_H-M   'P 1'
#
loop_
_entity.id
_entity.type
_entity.pdbx_description
1 polymer ?
#
loop_
_entity_poly.entity_id
_entity_poly.type
_entity_poly.pdbx_seq_one_letter_code
_entity_poly.pdbx_strand_id
1 'polypeptide(L)'
;MTTIKSGRRLIAKIRDYIEECRNADTKKPVFANVAGFCRFAGISVAEFLSLKRRFPGEFENAGAYFEDAALNSGATASLVGMYLREYGFWGNPATEDIICEHDGYEDGI
;
A
#
# COMPACT_ATOMS: atom_id res chain seq x y z
N MET A 1 -16.65 13.33 10.98
CA MET A 1 -15.98 12.01 10.91
C MET A 1 -16.37 11.33 9.61
N THR A 2 -15.43 11.20 8.68
CA THR A 2 -15.65 10.58 7.35
C THR A 2 -15.55 9.06 7.46
N THR A 3 -16.68 8.37 7.42
CA THR A 3 -16.69 6.89 7.39
C THR A 3 -16.42 6.38 5.98
N ILE A 4 -15.40 5.52 5.81
CA ILE A 4 -15.18 4.79 4.57
C ILE A 4 -16.18 3.63 4.51
N LYS A 5 -17.24 3.81 3.70
CA LYS A 5 -18.35 2.85 3.58
C LYS A 5 -18.26 1.93 2.36
N SER A 6 -17.33 2.17 1.44
CA SER A 6 -17.13 1.37 0.23
C SER A 6 -15.69 1.40 -0.25
N GLY A 7 -15.25 0.34 -0.94
CA GLY A 7 -13.91 0.24 -1.54
C GLY A 7 -13.62 1.35 -2.56
N ARG A 8 -14.58 1.71 -3.42
CA ARG A 8 -14.41 2.87 -4.33
C ARG A 8 -14.12 4.17 -3.58
N ARG A 9 -14.75 4.38 -2.43
CA ARG A 9 -14.55 5.58 -1.61
C ARG A 9 -13.22 5.56 -0.87
N LEU A 10 -12.70 4.38 -0.53
CA LEU A 10 -11.33 4.20 -0.05
C LEU A 10 -10.32 4.69 -1.11
N ILE A 11 -10.42 4.16 -2.32
CA ILE A 11 -9.49 4.52 -3.41
C ILE A 11 -9.57 6.01 -3.76
N ALA A 12 -10.78 6.57 -3.88
CA ALA A 12 -10.95 8.00 -4.13
C ALA A 12 -10.24 8.85 -3.06
N LYS A 13 -10.42 8.51 -1.78
CA LYS A 13 -9.80 9.24 -0.68
C LYS A 13 -8.28 9.11 -0.63
N ILE A 14 -7.74 7.96 -1.02
CA ILE A 14 -6.29 7.76 -1.10
C ILE A 14 -5.70 8.63 -2.21
N ARG A 15 -6.36 8.70 -3.37
CA ARG A 15 -5.95 9.60 -4.46
C ARG A 15 -5.98 11.06 -4.02
N ASP A 16 -7.06 11.51 -3.40
CA ASP A 16 -7.17 12.87 -2.85
C ASP A 16 -5.98 13.20 -1.93
N TYR A 17 -5.63 12.26 -1.02
CA TYR A 17 -4.52 12.42 -0.09
C TYR A 17 -3.15 12.48 -0.77
N ILE A 18 -2.91 11.60 -1.75
CA ILE A 18 -1.66 11.58 -2.50
C ILE A 18 -1.50 12.87 -3.31
N GLU A 19 -2.56 13.34 -3.95
CA GLU A 19 -2.56 14.62 -4.66
C GLU A 19 -2.30 15.80 -3.72
N GLU A 20 -2.89 15.80 -2.51
CA GLU A 20 -2.59 16.81 -1.49
C GLU A 20 -1.11 16.78 -1.07
N CYS A 21 -0.52 15.59 -0.91
CA CYS A 21 0.92 15.47 -0.62
C CYS A 21 1.80 15.99 -1.77
N ARG A 22 1.40 15.75 -3.03
CA ARG A 22 2.13 16.23 -4.21
C ARG A 22 2.06 17.75 -4.38
N ASN A 23 0.92 18.34 -4.07
CA ASN A 23 0.66 19.78 -4.21
C ASN A 23 1.02 20.60 -2.96
N ALA A 24 1.53 19.95 -1.91
CA ALA A 24 1.98 20.64 -0.72
C ALA A 24 3.15 21.57 -1.07
N ASP A 25 2.95 22.88 -0.93
CA ASP A 25 3.98 23.92 -1.08
C ASP A 25 4.95 23.89 0.12
N THR A 26 5.58 22.74 0.33
CA THR A 26 6.52 22.51 1.41
C THR A 26 7.91 22.33 0.85
N LYS A 27 8.92 22.98 1.45
CA LYS A 27 10.34 22.85 1.10
C LYS A 27 10.90 21.43 1.16
N LYS A 28 10.13 20.47 1.70
CA LYS A 28 10.49 19.06 1.81
C LYS A 28 9.43 18.23 1.07
N PRO A 29 9.83 17.20 0.32
CA PRO A 29 8.88 16.29 -0.30
C PRO A 29 8.03 15.59 0.77
N VAL A 30 6.71 15.59 0.58
CA VAL A 30 5.77 14.94 1.48
C VAL A 30 5.62 13.48 1.08
N PHE A 31 6.09 12.59 1.94
CA PHE A 31 5.96 11.15 1.78
C PHE A 31 4.54 10.69 2.13
N ALA A 32 3.71 10.46 1.10
CA ALA A 32 2.35 9.97 1.28
C ALA A 32 2.38 8.55 1.85
N ASN A 33 1.72 8.37 2.99
CA ASN A 33 1.84 7.15 3.78
C ASN A 33 0.53 6.85 4.53
N VAL A 34 0.30 5.60 4.92
CA VAL A 34 -0.89 5.12 5.65
C VAL A 34 -1.18 5.93 6.92
N ALA A 35 -0.17 6.28 7.71
CA ALA A 35 -0.38 7.02 8.95
C ALA A 35 -0.84 8.46 8.66
N GLY A 36 -0.27 9.08 7.64
CA GLY A 36 -0.70 10.38 7.12
C GLY A 36 -2.10 10.31 6.52
N PHE A 37 -2.40 9.26 5.74
CA PHE A 37 -3.72 9.00 5.19
C PHE A 37 -4.77 8.84 6.29
N CYS A 38 -4.46 8.09 7.36
CA CYS A 38 -5.36 7.90 8.49
C CYS A 38 -5.72 9.25 9.15
N ARG A 39 -4.71 10.12 9.35
CA ARG A 39 -4.93 11.49 9.85
C ARG A 39 -5.78 12.32 8.89
N PHE A 40 -5.47 12.28 7.59
CA PHE A 40 -6.22 12.98 6.54
C PHE A 40 -7.69 12.52 6.46
N ALA A 41 -7.91 11.21 6.50
CA ALA A 41 -9.24 10.61 6.40
C ALA A 41 -10.02 10.68 7.72
N GLY A 42 -9.36 11.04 8.83
CA GLY A 42 -9.95 11.10 10.16
C GLY A 42 -10.34 9.73 10.71
N ILE A 43 -9.52 8.70 10.43
CA ILE A 43 -9.69 7.32 10.89
C ILE A 43 -8.44 6.86 11.63
N SER A 44 -8.58 5.86 12.50
CA SER A 44 -7.43 5.20 13.11
C SER A 44 -6.77 4.19 12.16
N VAL A 45 -5.50 3.86 12.44
CA VAL A 45 -4.78 2.79 11.71
C VAL A 45 -5.50 1.45 11.86
N ALA A 46 -6.05 1.15 13.04
CA ALA A 46 -6.83 -0.07 13.27
C ALA A 46 -8.09 -0.13 12.39
N GLU A 47 -8.80 0.99 12.24
CA GLU A 47 -9.95 1.08 11.31
C GLU A 47 -9.51 0.87 9.86
N PHE A 48 -8.39 1.48 9.44
CA PHE A 48 -7.85 1.26 8.11
C PHE A 48 -7.52 -0.22 7.87
N LEU A 49 -6.79 -0.87 8.78
CA LEU A 49 -6.44 -2.29 8.67
C LEU A 49 -7.68 -3.20 8.66
N SER A 50 -8.77 -2.81 9.35
CA SER A 50 -10.04 -3.54 9.30
C SER A 50 -10.68 -3.55 7.91
N LEU A 51 -10.36 -2.57 7.06
CA LEU A 51 -10.86 -2.50 5.67
C LEU A 51 -10.33 -3.66 4.82
N LYS A 52 -9.18 -4.25 5.16
CA LYS A 52 -8.65 -5.46 4.49
C LYS A 52 -9.67 -6.61 4.48
N ARG A 53 -10.45 -6.76 5.55
CA ARG A 53 -11.50 -7.81 5.63
C ARG A 53 -12.77 -7.45 4.86
N ARG A 54 -13.04 -6.15 4.67
CA ARG A 54 -14.29 -5.65 4.07
C ARG A 54 -14.16 -5.43 2.56
N PHE A 55 -12.99 -4.99 2.12
CA PHE A 55 -12.68 -4.58 0.75
C PHE A 55 -11.27 -5.06 0.39
N PRO A 56 -11.02 -6.38 0.31
CA PRO A 56 -9.66 -6.91 0.15
C PRO A 56 -8.96 -6.39 -1.10
N GLY A 57 -9.62 -6.42 -2.26
CA GLY A 57 -9.03 -5.95 -3.52
C GLY A 57 -8.74 -4.45 -3.52
N GLU A 58 -9.64 -3.62 -2.98
CA GLU A 58 -9.35 -2.18 -2.85
C GLU A 58 -8.31 -1.87 -1.79
N PHE A 59 -8.17 -2.71 -0.77
CA PHE A 59 -7.10 -2.59 0.21
C PHE A 59 -5.73 -2.94 -0.40
N GLU A 60 -5.66 -3.95 -1.26
CA GLU A 60 -4.42 -4.27 -2.01
C GLU A 60 -4.06 -3.13 -2.97
N ASN A 61 -5.06 -2.62 -3.71
CA ASN A 61 -4.87 -1.45 -4.57
C ASN A 61 -4.42 -0.21 -3.77
N ALA A 62 -4.95 0.00 -2.58
CA ALA A 62 -4.50 1.05 -1.67
C ALA A 62 -3.00 0.91 -1.34
N GLY A 63 -2.53 -0.31 -1.13
CA GLY A 63 -1.10 -0.61 -0.95
C GLY A 63 -0.26 -0.17 -2.14
N ALA A 64 -0.67 -0.56 -3.35
CA ALA A 64 0.03 -0.17 -4.58
C ALA A 64 0.09 1.36 -4.76
N TYR A 65 -0.97 2.09 -4.37
CA TYR A 65 -0.96 3.56 -4.39
C TYR A 65 0.08 4.16 -3.43
N PHE A 66 0.20 3.61 -2.22
CA PHE A 66 1.20 4.08 -1.26
C PHE A 66 2.63 3.70 -1.68
N GLU A 67 2.81 2.52 -2.26
CA GLU A 67 4.09 2.07 -2.81
C GLU A 67 4.54 2.97 -3.98
N ASP A 68 3.67 3.22 -4.96
CA ASP A 68 3.97 4.14 -6.07
C ASP A 68 4.30 5.54 -5.55
N ALA A 69 3.48 6.09 -4.64
CA ALA A 69 3.74 7.40 -4.06
C ALA A 69 5.06 7.44 -3.29
N ALA A 70 5.41 6.37 -2.58
CA ALA A 70 6.65 6.23 -1.83
C ALA A 70 7.88 6.21 -2.74
N LEU A 71 7.83 5.43 -3.82
CA LEU A 71 8.92 5.34 -4.81
C LEU A 71 9.13 6.69 -5.54
N ASN A 72 8.06 7.46 -5.73
CA ASN A 72 8.11 8.74 -6.43
C ASN A 72 8.28 9.96 -5.50
N SER A 73 8.41 9.78 -4.18
CA SER A 73 8.50 10.91 -3.25
C SER A 73 9.91 11.50 -3.09
N GLY A 74 10.95 10.90 -3.69
CA GLY A 74 12.35 11.27 -3.44
C GLY A 74 12.84 10.93 -2.02
N ALA A 75 12.11 10.11 -1.27
CA ALA A 75 12.55 9.55 0.00
C ALA A 75 13.67 8.51 -0.22
N THR A 76 14.48 8.25 0.81
CA THR A 76 15.51 7.22 0.72
C THR A 76 14.88 5.82 0.67
N ALA A 77 15.48 4.92 -0.11
CA ALA A 77 14.99 3.53 -0.25
C ALA A 77 14.85 2.81 1.11
N SER A 78 15.73 3.11 2.08
CA SER A 78 15.64 2.56 3.44
C SER A 78 14.39 3.03 4.19
N LEU A 79 14.00 4.30 4.05
CA LEU A 79 12.79 4.84 4.67
C LEU A 79 11.53 4.23 4.04
N VAL A 80 11.52 4.14 2.70
CA VAL A 80 10.44 3.50 1.93
C VAL A 80 10.29 2.02 2.34
N GLY A 81 11.38 1.27 2.36
CA GLY A 81 11.36 -0.16 2.68
C GLY A 81 11.03 -0.49 4.15
N MET A 82 11.40 0.38 5.09
CA MET A 82 10.97 0.27 6.50
C MET A 82 9.46 0.51 6.61
N TYR A 83 8.97 1.54 5.92
CA TYR A 83 7.57 1.94 5.96
C TYR A 83 6.63 0.89 5.38
N LEU A 84 6.92 0.41 4.17
CA LEU A 84 6.03 -0.54 3.51
C LEU A 84 6.00 -1.91 4.22
N ARG A 85 7.07 -2.29 4.92
CA ARG A 85 7.10 -3.49 5.78
C ARG A 85 6.20 -3.37 7.00
N GLU A 86 6.17 -2.20 7.65
CA GLU A 86 5.36 -1.98 8.87
C GLU A 86 3.86 -2.24 8.64
N TYR A 87 3.36 -1.95 7.44
CA TYR A 87 1.96 -2.12 7.07
C TYR A 87 1.68 -3.33 6.18
N GLY A 88 2.70 -4.17 5.91
CA GLY A 88 2.57 -5.38 5.10
C GLY A 88 2.35 -5.13 3.60
N PHE A 89 2.72 -3.95 3.09
CA PHE A 89 2.65 -3.60 1.67
C PHE A 89 3.92 -3.97 0.88
N TRP A 90 5.00 -4.35 1.57
CA TRP A 90 6.26 -4.77 0.93
C TRP A 90 6.86 -5.98 1.62
N GLY A 91 7.21 -6.99 0.82
CA GLY A 91 8.01 -8.11 1.28
C GLY A 91 7.32 -9.05 2.27
N ASN A 92 5.98 -9.20 2.21
CA ASN A 92 5.46 -10.54 2.47
C ASN A 92 5.78 -11.33 1.20
N PRO A 93 6.81 -12.20 1.16
CA PRO A 93 6.69 -13.32 0.27
C PRO A 93 5.34 -13.94 0.63
N ALA A 94 4.46 -14.11 -0.36
CA ALA A 94 3.48 -15.15 -0.20
C ALA A 94 4.28 -16.36 0.25
N THR A 95 4.08 -16.83 1.48
CA THR A 95 4.45 -18.19 1.86
C THR A 95 3.47 -19.11 1.14
N GLU A 96 3.41 -18.98 -0.17
CA GLU A 96 3.09 -20.06 -1.06
C GLU A 96 4.48 -20.49 -1.50
N ASP A 97 4.96 -21.57 -0.88
CA ASP A 97 5.97 -22.41 -1.50
C ASP A 97 5.47 -22.70 -2.91
N ILE A 98 5.95 -21.91 -3.88
CA ILE A 98 5.85 -22.26 -5.28
C ILE A 98 6.81 -23.44 -5.43
N ILE A 99 6.31 -24.63 -5.14
CA ILE A 99 6.90 -25.87 -5.58
C ILE A 99 6.75 -25.80 -7.10
N CYS A 100 7.77 -25.26 -7.76
CA CYS A 100 7.97 -25.50 -9.17
C CYS A 100 8.23 -27.00 -9.28
N GLU A 101 7.18 -27.78 -9.53
CA GLU A 101 7.32 -29.13 -10.05
C GLU A 101 8.09 -28.97 -11.36
N HIS A 102 9.40 -29.20 -11.27
CA HIS A 102 10.28 -29.19 -12.41
C HIS A 102 9.86 -30.41 -13.22
N ASP A 103 9.07 -30.21 -14.27
CA ASP A 103 8.71 -31.24 -15.23
C ASP A 103 9.99 -32.00 -15.60
N GLY A 104 10.05 -33.24 -15.13
CA GLY A 104 11.12 -34.17 -15.48
C GLY A 104 10.99 -34.44 -16.97
N TYR A 105 11.87 -33.84 -17.77
CA TYR A 105 12.15 -34.35 -19.09
C TYR A 105 12.74 -35.76 -18.91
N GLU A 106 11.89 -36.78 -18.99
CA GLU A 106 12.31 -38.14 -19.29
C GLU A 106 12.81 -38.14 -20.74
N ASP A 107 14.12 -37.96 -20.90
CA ASP A 107 14.78 -38.27 -22.17
C ASP A 107 14.77 -39.80 -22.31
N GLY A 108 13.88 -40.29 -23.17
CA GLY A 108 13.72 -41.70 -23.46
C GLY A 108 14.95 -42.27 -24.18
N ILE A 109 15.37 -43.45 -23.68
CA ILE A 109 16.16 -44.54 -24.30
C ILE A 109 17.14 -44.17 -25.43
#